data_AF-A0A367RLY5-F1
#
_entry.id   AF-A0A367RLY5-F1
#
_cell.length_a   1.000
_cell.length_b   1.000
_cell.length_c   1.000
_cell.angle_alpha   90.00
_cell.angle_beta   90.00
_cell.angle_gamma   90.00
#
_symmetry.space_group_name_H-M   'P 1'
#
loop_
_entity.id
_entity.type
_entity.pdbx_description
1 polymer ?
#
loop_
_entity_poly.entity_id
_entity_poly.type
_entity_poly.pdbx_seq_one_letter_code
_entity_poly.pdbx_strand_id
1 'polypeptide(L)' 'MAIDAEILQTLDQMPESLKQELLHYAKYLVENYSKAVSQESLQQKKRRSGILKGTFVLPLPDDFDEPLEVFKEYME' A
#
# COMPACT_ATOMS: atom_id res chain seq x y z
N MET A 1 -13.94 -17.59 -26.40
CA MET A 1 -15.08 -17.98 -27.25
C MET A 1 -16.03 -18.96 -26.57
N ALA A 2 -15.59 -20.00 -25.85
CA ALA A 2 -16.52 -20.88 -25.10
C ALA A 2 -17.07 -20.21 -23.81
N ILE A 3 -16.20 -19.55 -23.05
CA ILE A 3 -16.56 -18.91 -21.78
C ILE A 3 -17.56 -17.76 -21.98
N ASP A 4 -17.40 -16.98 -23.04
CA ASP A 4 -18.28 -15.84 -23.34
C ASP A 4 -19.71 -16.31 -23.61
N ALA A 5 -19.87 -17.45 -24.29
CA ALA A 5 -21.17 -18.05 -24.57
C ALA A 5 -21.82 -18.64 -23.30
N GLU A 6 -21.05 -19.30 -22.44
CA GLU A 6 -21.53 -19.85 -21.17
C GLU A 6 -21.97 -18.74 -20.19
N ILE A 7 -21.25 -17.62 -20.15
CA ILE A 7 -21.63 -16.44 -19.34
C ILE A 7 -22.98 -15.89 -19.82
N LEU A 8 -23.21 -15.77 -21.13
CA LEU A 8 -24.49 -15.28 -21.65
C LEU A 8 -25.65 -16.23 -21.33
N GLN A 9 -25.44 -17.54 -21.49
CA GLN A 9 -26.47 -18.54 -21.19
C GLN A 9 -26.84 -18.57 -19.70
N THR A 10 -25.86 -18.40 -18.82
CA THR A 10 -26.09 -18.34 -17.38
C THR A 10 -26.75 -17.02 -16.95
N LEU A 11 -26.44 -15.91 -17.61
CA LEU A 11 -27.13 -14.64 -17.40
C LEU A 11 -28.62 -14.73 -17.79
N ASP A 12 -28.97 -15.40 -18.88
CA ASP A 12 -30.39 -15.53 -19.28
C ASP A 12 -31.24 -16.29 -18.24
N GLN A 13 -30.64 -17.20 -17.49
CA GLN A 13 -31.32 -17.98 -16.44
C GLN A 13 -31.34 -17.28 -15.06
N MET A 14 -30.61 -16.16 -14.88
CA MET A 14 -30.48 -15.50 -13.59
C MET A 14 -31.56 -14.43 -13.32
N PRO A 15 -32.04 -14.31 -12.06
CA PRO A 15 -32.83 -13.17 -11.60
C PRO A 15 -32.05 -11.84 -11.70
N GLU A 16 -32.79 -10.73 -11.80
CA GLU A 16 -32.24 -9.39 -12.02
C GLU A 16 -31.30 -8.93 -10.90
N SER A 17 -31.54 -9.33 -9.65
CA SER A 17 -30.67 -9.01 -8.51
C SER A 17 -29.25 -9.56 -8.66
N LEU A 18 -29.10 -10.81 -9.13
CA LEU A 18 -27.80 -11.45 -9.32
C LEU A 18 -27.04 -10.85 -10.51
N LYS A 19 -27.77 -10.39 -11.54
CA LYS A 19 -27.16 -9.67 -12.68
C LYS A 19 -26.51 -8.37 -12.23
N GLN A 20 -27.13 -7.66 -11.28
CA GLN A 20 -26.58 -6.43 -10.72
C GLN A 20 -25.31 -6.70 -9.92
N GLU A 21 -25.29 -7.73 -9.07
CA GLU A 21 -24.08 -8.13 -8.33
C GLU A 21 -22.94 -8.55 -9.26
N LEU A 22 -23.24 -9.32 -10.31
CA LEU A 22 -22.25 -9.72 -11.32
C LEU A 22 -21.71 -8.51 -12.09
N LEU A 23 -22.57 -7.54 -12.45
CA LEU A 23 -22.15 -6.28 -13.07
C LEU A 23 -21.18 -5.51 -12.16
N HIS A 24 -21.49 -5.41 -10.86
CA HIS A 24 -20.61 -4.76 -9.89
C HIS A 24 -19.27 -5.46 -9.77
N TYR A 25 -19.28 -6.80 -9.72
CA TYR A 25 -18.05 -7.58 -9.65
C TYR A 25 -17.22 -7.47 -10.93
N ALA A 26 -17.85 -7.50 -12.11
CA ALA A 26 -17.15 -7.29 -13.39
C ALA A 26 -16.49 -5.91 -13.46
N LYS A 27 -17.19 -4.85 -13.03
CA LYS A 27 -16.63 -3.49 -12.94
C LYS A 27 -15.45 -3.44 -11.98
N TYR A 28 -15.59 -4.06 -10.80
CA TYR A 28 -14.51 -4.17 -9.82
C TYR A 28 -13.27 -4.86 -10.41
N LEU A 29 -13.44 -5.97 -11.13
CA LEU A 29 -12.32 -6.68 -11.76
C LEU A 29 -11.61 -5.79 -12.79
N VAL A 30 -12.36 -5.11 -13.66
CA VAL A 30 -11.78 -4.20 -14.66
C VAL A 30 -11.02 -3.06 -13.99
N GLU A 31 -11.59 -2.42 -12.97
CA GLU A 31 -10.95 -1.29 -12.29
C GLU A 31 -9.73 -1.70 -11.46
N ASN A 32 -9.80 -2.80 -10.73
CA ASN A 32 -8.72 -3.18 -9.81
C ASN A 32 -7.57 -3.85 -10.52
N TYR A 33 -7.82 -4.68 -11.52
CA TYR A 33 -6.73 -5.34 -12.25
C TYR A 33 -6.09 -4.43 -13.30
N SER A 34 -6.81 -3.43 -13.86
CA SER A 34 -6.17 -2.38 -14.66
C SER A 34 -5.22 -1.50 -13.84
N LYS A 35 -5.57 -1.21 -12.59
CA LYS A 35 -4.72 -0.49 -11.63
C LYS A 35 -3.55 -1.36 -11.13
N ALA A 36 -3.79 -2.64 -10.83
CA ALA A 36 -2.76 -3.55 -10.32
C ALA A 36 -1.65 -3.84 -11.35
N VAL A 37 -1.99 -4.04 -12.62
CA VAL A 37 -0.99 -4.20 -13.71
C VAL A 37 -0.15 -2.94 -13.87
N SER A 38 -0.71 -1.76 -13.60
CA SER A 38 0.05 -0.50 -13.59
C SER A 38 0.95 -0.37 -12.36
N GLN A 39 0.56 -0.94 -11.22
CA GLN A 39 1.29 -0.84 -9.94
C GLN A 39 2.42 -1.86 -9.77
N GLU A 40 2.40 -3.02 -10.46
CA GLU A 40 3.53 -3.95 -10.46
C GLU A 40 4.82 -3.34 -11.07
N SER A 41 4.68 -2.30 -11.91
CA SER A 41 5.82 -1.52 -12.42
C SER A 41 6.44 -0.59 -11.36
N LEU A 42 5.69 -0.24 -10.32
CA LEU A 42 6.19 0.48 -9.15
C LEU A 42 6.70 -0.54 -8.13
N GLN A 43 7.76 -1.26 -8.51
CA GLN A 43 8.56 -2.06 -7.57
C GLN A 43 8.72 -1.26 -6.27
N GLN A 44 8.11 -1.77 -5.20
CA GLN A 44 8.05 -1.11 -3.90
C GLN A 44 9.47 -0.72 -3.49
N LYS A 45 9.85 0.55 -3.69
CA LYS A 45 11.15 1.06 -3.25
C LYS A 45 11.20 0.86 -1.75
N LYS A 46 12.00 -0.12 -1.32
CA LYS A 46 12.24 -0.39 0.10
C LYS A 46 12.64 0.94 0.76
N ARG A 47 11.89 1.36 1.77
CA ARG A 47 12.21 2.57 2.53
C ARG A 47 13.59 2.36 3.15
N ARG A 48 14.55 3.20 2.76
CA ARG A 48 15.91 3.15 3.32
C ARG A 48 15.96 4.07 4.54
N SER A 49 16.29 3.53 5.70
CA SER A 49 16.56 4.35 6.88
C SER A 49 17.87 5.14 6.68
N GLY A 50 17.95 6.34 7.24
CA GLY A 50 19.17 7.16 7.20
C GLY A 50 19.38 7.95 5.89
N ILE A 51 18.35 8.14 5.07
CA ILE A 51 18.43 8.94 3.82
C ILE A 51 18.90 10.38 4.02
N LEU A 52 18.70 10.93 5.23
CA LEU A 52 19.11 12.29 5.61
C LEU A 52 20.34 12.29 6.53
N LYS A 53 21.02 11.15 6.70
CA LYS A 53 22.22 11.08 7.53
C LYS A 53 23.31 11.97 6.93
N GLY A 54 23.71 13.00 7.67
CA GLY A 54 24.75 13.96 7.25
C GLY A 54 24.28 15.06 6.30
N THR A 55 22.98 15.20 6.03
CA THR A 55 22.46 16.30 5.19
C THR A 55 22.27 17.60 5.95
N PHE A 56 22.31 17.57 7.28
CA PHE A 56 22.27 18.76 8.13
C PHE A 56 23.21 18.58 9.31
N VAL A 57 23.89 19.66 9.66
CA VAL A 57 24.61 19.79 10.93
C VAL A 57 23.63 20.50 11.86
N LEU A 58 23.16 19.78 12.89
CA LEU A 58 22.37 20.43 13.92
C LEU A 58 23.28 21.43 14.65
N PRO A 59 22.82 22.66 14.94
CA PRO A 59 23.54 23.58 15.83
C PRO A 59 23.38 23.07 17.27
N LEU A 60 23.96 21.89 17.54
CA LEU A 60 24.02 21.34 18.87
C LEU A 60 25.15 22.05 19.63
N PRO A 61 24.93 22.34 20.91
CA PRO A 61 26.01 22.69 21.83
C PRO A 61 27.08 21.58 21.84
N ASP A 62 28.35 21.97 22.07
CA ASP A 62 29.47 21.02 22.14
C ASP A 62 29.33 20.03 23.31
N ASP A 63 28.51 20.36 24.31
CA ASP A 63 28.23 19.57 25.52
C ASP A 63 26.95 18.69 25.40
N PHE A 64 26.34 18.58 24.22
CA PHE A 64 25.08 17.82 24.05
C PHE A 64 25.19 16.34 24.47
N ASP A 65 26.35 15.72 24.23
CA ASP A 65 26.60 14.31 24.58
C ASP A 65 27.02 14.12 26.05
N GLU A 66 27.12 15.19 26.84
CA GLU A 66 27.49 15.10 28.24
C GLU A 66 26.39 14.45 29.10
N PRO A 67 26.75 13.59 30.06
CA PRO A 67 25.78 12.95 30.94
C PRO A 67 25.12 14.00 31.83
N LEU A 68 23.80 14.13 31.71
CA LEU A 68 23.03 14.99 32.61
C LEU A 68 23.09 14.41 34.03
N GLU A 69 23.53 15.22 34.98
CA GLU A 69 23.64 14.86 36.40
C GLU A 69 22.32 14.28 36.95
N VAL A 70 21.19 14.82 36.49
CA VAL A 70 19.83 14.38 36.86
C VAL A 70 19.55 12.93 36.43
N PHE A 71 20.21 12.43 35.38
CA PHE A 71 20.02 11.06 34.90
C PHE A 71 20.96 10.03 35.56
N LYS A 72 21.97 10.46 36.33
CA LYS A 72 22.88 9.54 37.01
C LYS A 72 22.17 8.70 38.08
N GLU A 73 21.24 9.31 38.81
CA GLU A 73 20.41 8.63 39.83
C GLU A 73 19.51 7.52 39.24
N TYR A 74 19.27 7.53 37.92
CA TYR A 74 18.42 6.56 37.23
C TYR A 74 19.19 5.44 36.50
N MET A 75 20.52 5.53 36.44
CA MET A 75 21.39 4.55 35.76
C MET A 75 22.10 3.58 36.73
N GLU A 76 21.78 3.65 38.02
CA GLU A 76 22.21 2.71 39.07
C GLU A 76 21.35 1.44 39.11
#